data_AF-A0AA88HX77-F1
#
_entry.id   AF-A0AA88HX77-F1
#
_cell.length_a   1.000
_cell.length_b   1.000
_cell.length_c   1.000
_cell.angle_alpha   90.00
_cell.angle_beta   90.00
_cell.angle_gamma   90.00
#
_symmetry.space_group_name_H-M   'P 1'
#
loop_
_entity.id
_entity.type
_entity.pdbx_description
1 polymer ?
#
loop_
_entity_poly.entity_id
_entity_poly.type
_entity_poly.pdbx_seq_one_letter_code
_entity_poly.pdbx_strand_id
1 'polypeptide(L)'
;MRALFRNFVVLLILTTLSIQCQDTIHECSRECLEGEPPKSCHYEFQIEHYSTMTKACWDCPLNITDCYRHHCIPGIGKERGLFTINRQLPGPGIQVCKGDEIIVDIVNRLSSETTTMHWHGVRQVGTAYMDGVPLVTQCPISPLTTFRYRFWADNPGTHFYHSHSAIQRGDGIAGPFIIRQPEDPHKDLYDFDLSEHVLIVDDWLEDLSMTRYASAHHGEGHFSSGTILVNGKGRNYSEGGAEVQTPLSRFTVTKGFRYRFRMISNGNMNCPIQVSVDGHTLQAIASDGQAFEPVEVDSIVISSGERFDFVLNAAQNVDNYWIRFRGLFDCEPEKAHQVAILSYETMPNSEPNGDVTWENGNRPGKILNPINKGSGLGNEISIGELDAVNKDDALWNSDPDVKIWLPYDFYMTNNLNFHDPDHYPVHLGVVDDSTPWRETKYISEENFKKQNFKK
;
A
#
# COMPACT_ATOMS: atom_id res chain seq x y z
N MET A 1 -47.87 24.76 -56.55
CA MET A 1 -47.39 25.79 -55.60
C MET A 1 -47.52 25.23 -54.19
N ARG A 2 -46.40 25.13 -53.47
CA ARG A 2 -46.22 24.84 -52.03
C ARG A 2 -46.66 23.46 -51.49
N ALA A 3 -45.72 22.52 -51.52
CA ALA A 3 -45.68 21.39 -50.59
C ALA A 3 -44.82 21.77 -49.37
N LEU A 4 -45.37 21.55 -48.18
CA LEU A 4 -44.72 21.77 -46.88
C LEU A 4 -43.68 20.66 -46.64
N PHE A 5 -42.39 20.98 -46.69
CA PHE A 5 -41.34 20.15 -46.12
C PHE A 5 -41.12 20.54 -44.66
N ARG A 6 -41.42 19.61 -43.75
CA ARG A 6 -41.05 19.68 -42.32
C ARG A 6 -39.58 19.30 -42.21
N ASN A 7 -38.75 20.23 -41.76
CA ASN A 7 -37.35 19.98 -41.41
C ASN A 7 -37.29 19.07 -40.18
N PHE A 8 -36.87 17.81 -40.36
CA PHE A 8 -36.35 16.99 -39.28
C PHE A 8 -34.85 17.28 -39.18
N VAL A 9 -34.45 17.96 -38.11
CA VAL A 9 -33.04 18.06 -37.72
C VAL A 9 -32.70 16.76 -36.99
N VAL A 10 -32.01 15.85 -37.68
CA VAL A 10 -31.37 14.70 -37.05
C VAL A 10 -30.13 15.21 -36.33
N LEU A 11 -30.21 15.32 -35.00
CA LEU A 11 -29.08 15.60 -34.15
C LEU A 11 -28.20 14.33 -34.10
N LEU A 12 -27.22 14.24 -35.00
CA LEU A 12 -26.16 13.24 -34.92
C LEU A 12 -25.24 13.62 -33.77
N ILE A 13 -25.49 13.04 -32.59
CA ILE A 13 -24.54 13.06 -31.48
C ILE A 13 -23.37 12.18 -31.90
N LEU A 14 -22.33 12.79 -32.46
CA LEU A 14 -21.01 12.18 -32.60
C LEU A 14 -20.44 12.03 -31.18
N THR A 15 -20.78 10.93 -30.51
CA THR A 15 -20.00 10.47 -29.38
C THR A 15 -18.63 10.10 -29.91
N THR A 16 -17.63 10.95 -29.67
CA THR A 16 -16.24 10.54 -29.75
C THR A 16 -16.02 9.49 -28.67
N LEU A 17 -16.26 8.22 -29.01
CA LEU A 17 -15.76 7.09 -28.27
C LEU A 17 -14.24 7.14 -28.37
N SER A 18 -13.62 7.87 -27.44
CA SER A 18 -12.25 7.64 -27.06
C SER A 18 -12.17 6.18 -26.61
N ILE A 19 -11.59 5.33 -27.46
CA ILE A 19 -11.24 3.96 -27.10
C ILE A 19 -10.10 4.07 -26.09
N GLN A 20 -10.45 4.30 -24.82
CA GLN A 20 -9.62 3.85 -23.71
C GLN A 20 -9.78 2.33 -23.70
N CYS A 21 -8.66 1.60 -23.84
CA CYS A 21 -8.62 0.20 -23.45
C CYS A 21 -8.92 0.16 -21.96
N GLN A 22 -10.19 -0.05 -21.64
CA GLN A 22 -10.65 -0.37 -20.30
C GLN A 22 -10.09 -1.76 -20.03
N ASP A 23 -9.12 -1.88 -19.13
CA ASP A 23 -8.90 -3.13 -18.41
C ASP A 23 -10.28 -3.61 -17.96
N THR A 24 -10.77 -4.68 -18.57
CA THR A 24 -12.13 -5.15 -18.35
C THR A 24 -12.27 -5.48 -16.88
N ILE A 25 -13.24 -4.85 -16.21
CA ILE A 25 -13.56 -5.14 -14.81
C ILE A 25 -13.77 -6.65 -14.70
N HIS A 26 -12.98 -7.29 -13.84
CA HIS A 26 -13.03 -8.74 -13.64
C HIS A 26 -14.43 -9.17 -13.17
N GLU A 27 -14.97 -10.28 -13.66
CA GLU A 27 -16.36 -10.70 -13.41
C GLU A 27 -16.71 -10.94 -11.92
N CYS A 28 -15.69 -11.18 -11.10
CA CYS A 28 -15.84 -11.31 -9.66
C CYS A 28 -15.82 -9.98 -8.90
N SER A 29 -15.36 -8.90 -9.53
CA SER A 29 -15.47 -7.55 -9.00
C SER A 29 -16.92 -7.08 -9.16
N ARG A 30 -17.74 -7.44 -8.18
CA ARG A 30 -19.19 -7.20 -8.16
C ARG A 30 -19.65 -6.72 -6.79
N GLU A 31 -20.88 -6.21 -6.75
CA GLU A 31 -21.61 -6.03 -5.50
C GLU A 31 -21.96 -7.41 -4.93
N CYS A 32 -21.72 -7.60 -3.62
CA CYS A 32 -22.01 -8.85 -2.95
C CYS A 32 -23.42 -8.79 -2.36
N LEU A 33 -24.31 -9.67 -2.80
CA LEU A 33 -25.69 -9.72 -2.32
C LEU A 33 -25.90 -10.93 -1.41
N GLU A 34 -26.76 -10.76 -0.41
CA GLU A 34 -27.11 -11.85 0.51
C GLU A 34 -27.76 -13.02 -0.25
N GLY A 35 -27.33 -14.24 0.05
CA GLY A 35 -27.87 -15.47 -0.57
C GLY A 35 -27.34 -15.78 -1.97
N GLU A 36 -26.46 -14.95 -2.55
CA GLU A 36 -25.80 -15.30 -3.80
C GLU A 36 -24.86 -16.51 -3.64
N PRO A 37 -24.88 -17.47 -4.58
CA PRO A 37 -23.95 -18.58 -4.54
C PRO A 37 -22.51 -18.08 -4.76
N PRO A 38 -21.52 -18.66 -4.05
CA PRO A 38 -20.11 -18.41 -4.33
C PRO A 38 -19.73 -18.62 -5.79
N LYS A 39 -18.84 -17.77 -6.30
CA LYS A 39 -18.20 -17.93 -7.61
C LYS A 39 -16.80 -18.50 -7.48
N SER A 40 -16.32 -19.15 -8.54
CA SER A 40 -14.89 -19.46 -8.71
C SER A 40 -14.26 -18.37 -9.56
N CYS A 41 -13.35 -17.60 -8.97
CA CYS A 41 -12.72 -16.42 -9.55
C CYS A 41 -11.31 -16.74 -10.04
N HIS A 42 -11.12 -16.71 -11.35
CA HIS A 42 -9.88 -17.12 -12.00
C HIS A 42 -9.03 -15.92 -12.44
N TYR A 43 -7.79 -15.87 -11.97
CA TYR A 43 -6.82 -14.84 -12.32
C TYR A 43 -5.56 -15.47 -12.90
N GLU A 44 -4.93 -14.81 -13.87
CA GLU A 44 -3.61 -15.17 -14.39
C GLU A 44 -2.66 -13.99 -14.18
N PHE A 45 -1.59 -14.22 -13.42
CA PHE A 45 -0.56 -13.24 -13.10
C PHE A 45 0.75 -13.64 -13.76
N GLN A 46 1.16 -12.87 -14.75
CA GLN A 46 2.44 -13.03 -15.42
C GLN A 46 3.46 -12.12 -14.75
N ILE A 47 4.41 -12.73 -14.04
CA ILE A 47 5.49 -12.00 -13.37
C ILE A 47 6.66 -11.88 -14.33
N GLU A 48 7.05 -10.65 -14.68
CA GLU A 48 8.16 -10.39 -15.61
C GLU A 48 9.07 -9.25 -15.15
N HIS A 49 10.34 -9.30 -15.58
CA HIS A 49 11.24 -8.15 -15.49
C HIS A 49 10.73 -7.03 -16.41
N TYR A 50 10.71 -5.82 -15.88
CA TYR A 50 10.29 -4.63 -16.61
C TYR A 50 11.12 -3.41 -16.17
N SER A 51 10.75 -2.22 -16.64
CA SER A 51 11.36 -0.97 -16.19
C SER A 51 10.28 0.10 -16.06
N THR A 52 10.48 1.10 -15.21
CA THR A 52 9.75 2.37 -15.35
C THR A 52 10.21 3.05 -16.64
N MET A 53 9.37 3.94 -17.19
CA MET A 53 9.73 4.77 -18.34
C MET A 53 10.18 3.97 -19.58
N THR A 54 9.57 2.79 -19.82
CA THR A 54 9.89 1.99 -21.01
C THR A 54 9.43 2.67 -22.30
N LYS A 55 9.76 2.07 -23.45
CA LYS A 55 9.21 2.45 -24.76
C LYS A 55 7.67 2.49 -24.82
N ALA A 56 6.96 1.81 -23.91
CA ALA A 56 5.51 1.91 -23.81
C ALA A 56 5.04 3.32 -23.42
N CYS A 57 5.86 4.06 -22.69
CA CYS A 57 5.62 5.42 -22.24
C CYS A 57 5.83 6.50 -23.31
N TRP A 58 6.29 6.13 -24.51
CA TRP A 58 6.54 7.04 -25.64
C TRP A 58 7.34 8.28 -25.26
N ASP A 59 6.68 9.41 -24.97
CA ASP A 59 7.29 10.71 -24.66
C ASP A 59 6.95 11.21 -23.24
N CYS A 60 6.48 10.34 -22.35
CA CYS A 60 6.45 10.62 -20.92
C CYS A 60 7.90 10.85 -20.44
N PRO A 61 8.20 11.86 -19.59
CA PRO A 61 7.27 12.78 -18.92
C PRO A 61 7.02 14.09 -19.69
N LEU A 62 7.62 14.29 -20.87
CA LEU A 62 7.47 15.51 -21.67
C LEU A 62 6.03 15.69 -22.18
N ASN A 63 5.35 14.60 -22.51
CA ASN A 63 3.91 14.54 -22.76
C ASN A 63 3.20 13.70 -21.70
N ILE A 64 2.56 14.36 -20.74
CA ILE A 64 1.82 13.72 -19.64
C ILE A 64 0.74 12.74 -20.13
N THR A 65 0.14 12.99 -21.30
CA THR A 65 -0.87 12.08 -21.86
C THR A 65 -0.27 10.70 -22.17
N ASP A 66 1.00 10.66 -22.58
CA ASP A 66 1.69 9.41 -22.90
C ASP A 66 2.03 8.58 -21.65
N CYS A 67 2.04 9.19 -20.46
CA CYS A 67 2.20 8.48 -19.20
C CYS A 67 1.00 7.58 -18.85
N TYR A 68 -0.15 7.75 -19.52
CA TYR A 68 -1.35 6.91 -19.35
C TYR A 68 -1.49 5.83 -20.42
N ARG A 69 -0.48 5.64 -21.27
CA ARG A 69 -0.50 4.58 -22.28
C ARG A 69 -0.47 3.20 -21.62
N HIS A 70 -1.12 2.25 -22.29
CA HIS A 70 -1.12 0.86 -21.86
C HIS A 70 0.32 0.32 -21.67
N HIS A 71 0.56 -0.33 -20.54
CA HIS A 71 1.88 -0.78 -20.06
C HIS A 71 2.92 0.31 -19.73
N CYS A 72 2.58 1.60 -19.81
CA CYS A 72 3.49 2.62 -19.29
C CYS A 72 3.45 2.62 -17.75
N ILE A 73 4.62 2.53 -17.12
CA ILE A 73 4.79 2.71 -15.69
C ILE A 73 5.65 3.97 -15.49
N PRO A 74 5.04 5.12 -15.15
CA PRO A 74 5.80 6.36 -15.00
C PRO A 74 6.64 6.37 -13.72
N GLY A 75 6.16 5.77 -12.62
CA GLY A 75 6.81 5.87 -11.31
C GLY A 75 7.06 7.34 -10.95
N ILE A 76 8.34 7.68 -10.78
CA ILE A 76 8.83 9.04 -10.49
C ILE A 76 9.37 9.79 -11.71
N GLY A 77 9.29 9.19 -12.90
CA GLY A 77 9.83 9.77 -14.14
C GLY A 77 11.29 9.41 -14.41
N LYS A 78 11.91 8.59 -13.55
CA LYS A 78 13.25 8.03 -13.72
C LYS A 78 13.17 6.58 -14.18
N GLU A 79 14.02 6.17 -15.12
CA GLU A 79 14.17 4.77 -15.54
C GLU A 79 14.81 3.94 -14.40
N ARG A 80 14.14 2.84 -14.02
CA ARG A 80 14.55 1.89 -12.99
C ARG A 80 14.00 0.51 -13.35
N GLY A 81 14.86 -0.51 -13.30
CA GLY A 81 14.41 -1.90 -13.43
C GLY A 81 13.48 -2.31 -12.28
N LEU A 82 12.43 -3.06 -12.58
CA LEU A 82 11.48 -3.57 -11.59
C LEU A 82 10.90 -4.93 -12.01
N PHE A 83 10.05 -5.50 -11.16
CA PHE A 83 9.21 -6.64 -11.47
C PHE A 83 7.75 -6.20 -11.56
N THR A 84 7.01 -6.74 -12.51
CA THR A 84 5.60 -6.41 -12.67
C THR A 84 4.74 -7.65 -12.68
N ILE A 85 3.48 -7.49 -12.33
CA ILE A 85 2.42 -8.46 -12.64
C ILE A 85 1.63 -7.87 -13.79
N ASN A 86 1.61 -8.56 -14.93
CA ASN A 86 0.88 -8.13 -16.12
C ASN A 86 1.27 -6.71 -16.58
N ARG A 87 2.52 -6.27 -16.36
CA ARG A 87 3.04 -4.93 -16.67
C ARG A 87 2.28 -3.78 -16.01
N GLN A 88 1.74 -4.05 -14.82
CA GLN A 88 1.07 -3.06 -13.99
C GLN A 88 1.90 -2.82 -12.72
N LEU A 89 1.85 -1.59 -12.23
CA LEU A 89 2.33 -1.18 -10.91
C LEU A 89 1.32 -0.18 -10.34
N PRO A 90 0.63 -0.51 -9.23
CA PRO A 90 0.57 -1.84 -8.59
C PRO A 90 0.01 -2.92 -9.52
N GLY A 91 0.18 -4.18 -9.14
CA GLY A 91 -0.41 -5.32 -9.84
C GLY A 91 -1.95 -5.28 -9.86
N PRO A 92 -2.59 -6.10 -10.71
CA PRO A 92 -4.05 -6.11 -10.87
C PRO A 92 -4.78 -6.38 -9.55
N GLY A 93 -5.78 -5.58 -9.22
CA GLY A 93 -6.56 -5.79 -7.99
C GLY A 93 -7.40 -7.06 -8.03
N ILE A 94 -7.42 -7.81 -6.94
CA ILE A 94 -8.38 -8.91 -6.72
C ILE A 94 -9.54 -8.34 -5.90
N GLN A 95 -10.76 -8.44 -6.44
CA GLN A 95 -11.98 -8.13 -5.71
C GLN A 95 -12.95 -9.27 -5.86
N VAL A 96 -13.41 -9.78 -4.73
CA VAL A 96 -14.29 -10.95 -4.62
C VAL A 96 -15.28 -10.78 -3.47
N CYS A 97 -16.29 -11.63 -3.42
CA CYS A 97 -17.22 -11.72 -2.31
C CYS A 97 -16.78 -12.78 -1.30
N LYS A 98 -17.12 -12.57 -0.02
CA LYS A 98 -16.97 -13.58 1.02
C LYS A 98 -17.58 -14.91 0.56
N GLY A 99 -16.82 -15.99 0.71
CA GLY A 99 -17.21 -17.34 0.31
C GLY A 99 -16.82 -17.70 -1.12
N ASP A 100 -16.45 -16.74 -1.98
CA ASP A 100 -15.92 -17.04 -3.30
C ASP A 100 -14.65 -17.90 -3.20
N GLU A 101 -14.47 -18.76 -4.19
CA GLU A 101 -13.24 -19.50 -4.41
C GLU A 101 -12.30 -18.67 -5.27
N ILE A 102 -11.05 -18.56 -4.86
CA ILE A 102 -10.02 -17.80 -5.57
C ILE A 102 -9.05 -18.77 -6.18
N ILE A 103 -8.81 -18.62 -7.48
CA ILE A 103 -7.87 -19.42 -8.26
C ILE A 103 -6.93 -18.46 -8.98
N VAL A 104 -5.66 -18.47 -8.62
CA VAL A 104 -4.65 -17.59 -9.24
C VAL A 104 -3.51 -18.43 -9.81
N ASP A 105 -3.33 -18.35 -11.12
CA ASP A 105 -2.19 -18.92 -11.83
C ASP A 105 -1.04 -17.91 -11.84
N ILE A 106 0.00 -18.17 -11.06
CA ILE A 106 1.23 -17.38 -11.06
C ILE A 106 2.18 -17.97 -12.09
N VAL A 107 2.35 -17.27 -13.21
CA VAL A 107 3.29 -17.62 -14.27
C VAL A 107 4.59 -16.86 -14.03
N ASN A 108 5.60 -17.53 -13.50
CA ASN A 108 6.91 -16.94 -13.27
C ASN A 108 7.67 -16.84 -14.62
N ARG A 109 7.71 -15.65 -15.23
CA ARG A 109 8.49 -15.40 -16.46
C ARG A 109 9.86 -14.79 -16.19
N LEU A 110 10.30 -14.75 -14.93
CA LEU A 110 11.65 -14.32 -14.58
C LEU A 110 12.65 -15.36 -15.09
N SER A 111 13.80 -14.89 -15.56
CA SER A 111 14.79 -15.76 -16.23
C SER A 111 15.71 -16.49 -15.25
N SER A 112 15.98 -15.89 -14.09
CA SER A 112 16.90 -16.41 -13.08
C SER A 112 16.33 -16.43 -11.67
N GLU A 113 15.20 -15.78 -11.42
CA GLU A 113 14.64 -15.58 -10.09
C GLU A 113 13.47 -16.53 -9.83
N THR A 114 13.47 -17.12 -8.65
CA THR A 114 12.26 -17.77 -8.12
C THR A 114 11.30 -16.71 -7.58
N THR A 115 10.03 -17.06 -7.45
CA THR A 115 9.04 -16.17 -6.81
C THR A 115 8.02 -16.97 -6.02
N THR A 116 7.26 -16.32 -5.16
CA THR A 116 6.07 -16.86 -4.49
C THR A 116 5.04 -15.75 -4.38
N MET A 117 3.80 -16.06 -4.01
CA MET A 117 2.76 -15.06 -3.81
C MET A 117 2.08 -15.29 -2.48
N HIS A 118 2.18 -14.33 -1.56
CA HIS A 118 1.50 -14.36 -0.28
C HIS A 118 0.26 -13.48 -0.30
N TRP A 119 -0.77 -13.95 0.40
CA TRP A 119 -2.10 -13.34 0.50
C TRP A 119 -2.24 -12.68 1.86
N HIS A 120 -1.64 -11.50 2.00
CA HIS A 120 -1.46 -10.83 3.28
C HIS A 120 -2.79 -10.56 3.97
N GLY A 121 -2.96 -11.15 5.16
CA GLY A 121 -4.17 -11.03 5.97
C GLY A 121 -5.25 -12.09 5.67
N VAL A 122 -5.10 -12.91 4.64
CA VAL A 122 -6.01 -14.04 4.37
C VAL A 122 -5.70 -15.20 5.31
N ARG A 123 -6.71 -15.76 5.97
CA ARG A 123 -6.50 -16.74 7.07
C ARG A 123 -6.01 -18.12 6.62
N GLN A 124 -6.21 -18.47 5.35
CA GLN A 124 -5.81 -19.77 4.77
C GLN A 124 -6.34 -20.98 5.57
N VAL A 125 -7.56 -20.89 6.12
CA VAL A 125 -8.15 -21.99 6.89
C VAL A 125 -8.31 -23.23 6.00
N GLY A 126 -7.70 -24.34 6.42
CA GLY A 126 -7.66 -25.59 5.65
C GLY A 126 -6.81 -25.56 4.38
N THR A 127 -6.14 -24.44 4.09
CA THR A 127 -5.38 -24.18 2.86
C THR A 127 -4.00 -23.56 3.15
N ALA A 128 -3.42 -23.82 4.34
CA ALA A 128 -2.11 -23.27 4.74
C ALA A 128 -0.97 -23.48 3.72
N TYR A 129 -1.03 -24.55 2.91
CA TYR A 129 -0.07 -24.81 1.82
C TYR A 129 -0.24 -23.89 0.60
N MET A 130 -1.22 -22.99 0.62
CA MET A 130 -1.48 -21.93 -0.38
C MET A 130 -1.12 -20.54 0.15
N ASP A 131 -0.48 -20.46 1.33
CA ASP A 131 -0.13 -19.21 1.96
C ASP A 131 1.03 -18.46 1.27
N GLY A 132 1.89 -19.17 0.53
CA GLY A 132 2.90 -18.51 -0.33
C GLY A 132 4.22 -18.14 0.32
N VAL A 133 4.48 -18.61 1.54
CA VAL A 133 5.72 -18.34 2.27
C VAL A 133 6.78 -19.38 1.88
N PRO A 134 7.86 -18.98 1.19
CA PRO A 134 8.88 -19.91 0.72
C PRO A 134 9.58 -20.58 1.90
N LEU A 135 9.84 -21.88 1.77
CA LEU A 135 10.51 -22.73 2.78
C LEU A 135 9.71 -22.94 4.09
N VAL A 136 8.49 -22.39 4.19
CA VAL A 136 7.56 -22.64 5.30
C VAL A 136 6.35 -23.41 4.79
N THR A 137 5.59 -22.82 3.85
CA THR A 137 4.34 -23.39 3.34
C THR A 137 4.47 -23.95 1.93
N GLN A 138 5.49 -23.55 1.17
CA GLN A 138 5.81 -24.13 -0.13
C GLN A 138 7.29 -23.94 -0.52
N CYS A 139 7.73 -24.67 -1.56
CA CYS A 139 8.94 -24.31 -2.28
C CYS A 139 8.70 -23.09 -3.18
N PRO A 140 9.73 -22.26 -3.45
CA PRO A 140 9.64 -21.18 -4.43
C PRO A 140 9.24 -21.69 -5.83
N ILE A 141 8.48 -20.88 -6.56
CA ILE A 141 8.08 -21.13 -7.95
C ILE A 141 9.30 -20.88 -8.84
N SER A 142 9.81 -21.92 -9.48
CA SER A 142 10.99 -21.86 -10.33
C SER A 142 10.80 -20.92 -11.54
N PRO A 143 11.90 -20.35 -12.07
CA PRO A 143 11.90 -19.63 -13.35
C PRO A 143 11.15 -20.41 -14.44
N LEU A 144 10.34 -19.71 -15.23
CA LEU A 144 9.61 -20.24 -16.39
C LEU A 144 8.61 -21.36 -16.05
N THR A 145 8.16 -21.43 -14.80
CA THR A 145 7.12 -22.38 -14.35
C THR A 145 5.89 -21.65 -13.84
N THR A 146 4.79 -22.41 -13.74
CA THR A 146 3.51 -21.90 -13.24
C THR A 146 3.11 -22.64 -11.98
N PHE A 147 2.58 -21.92 -11.01
CA PHE A 147 1.94 -22.50 -9.82
C PHE A 147 0.55 -21.91 -9.64
N ARG A 148 -0.42 -22.78 -9.28
CA ARG A 148 -1.80 -22.39 -9.03
C ARG A 148 -2.08 -22.31 -7.55
N TYR A 149 -2.42 -21.12 -7.07
CA TYR A 149 -3.01 -20.94 -5.75
C TYR A 149 -4.51 -21.18 -5.84
N ARG A 150 -5.07 -21.90 -4.87
CA ARG A 150 -6.51 -22.16 -4.77
C ARG A 150 -6.97 -22.19 -3.32
N PHE A 151 -7.76 -21.20 -2.91
CA PHE A 151 -8.22 -21.04 -1.53
C PHE A 151 -9.55 -20.25 -1.49
N TRP A 152 -10.08 -20.02 -0.29
CA TRP A 152 -11.40 -19.42 -0.08
C TRP A 152 -11.29 -18.02 0.50
N ALA A 153 -12.18 -17.12 0.06
CA ALA A 153 -12.31 -15.77 0.60
C ALA A 153 -13.14 -15.80 1.92
N ASP A 154 -12.53 -16.15 3.05
CA ASP A 154 -13.26 -16.40 4.30
C ASP A 154 -13.36 -15.20 5.25
N ASN A 155 -12.41 -14.26 5.19
CA ASN A 155 -12.32 -13.10 6.07
C ASN A 155 -12.49 -11.77 5.30
N PRO A 156 -13.70 -11.17 5.29
CA PRO A 156 -13.98 -9.88 4.66
C PRO A 156 -13.04 -8.78 5.13
N GLY A 157 -12.74 -7.82 4.26
CA GLY A 157 -11.88 -6.70 4.58
C GLY A 157 -10.94 -6.27 3.46
N THR A 158 -10.10 -5.29 3.78
CA THR A 158 -9.00 -4.83 2.93
C THR A 158 -7.74 -5.61 3.24
N HIS A 159 -7.26 -6.32 2.23
CA HIS A 159 -6.05 -7.12 2.21
C HIS A 159 -5.18 -6.68 1.04
N PHE A 160 -4.05 -7.32 0.86
CA PHE A 160 -3.26 -7.20 -0.35
C PHE A 160 -2.49 -8.49 -0.59
N TYR A 161 -1.94 -8.64 -1.78
CA TYR A 161 -1.02 -9.73 -2.07
C TYR A 161 0.34 -9.14 -2.43
N HIS A 162 1.39 -9.90 -2.20
CA HIS A 162 2.74 -9.52 -2.60
C HIS A 162 3.64 -10.74 -2.78
N SER A 163 4.75 -10.57 -3.50
CA SER A 163 5.80 -11.60 -3.48
C SER A 163 6.35 -11.75 -2.08
N HIS A 164 6.47 -12.98 -1.62
CA HIS A 164 7.12 -13.31 -0.36
C HIS A 164 8.54 -13.86 -0.57
N SER A 165 9.08 -13.71 -1.78
CA SER A 165 10.44 -14.11 -2.13
C SER A 165 11.39 -12.90 -2.07
N ALA A 166 12.37 -12.97 -1.17
CA ALA A 166 13.37 -11.93 -0.95
C ALA A 166 12.73 -10.55 -0.79
N ILE A 167 13.18 -9.56 -1.58
CA ILE A 167 12.73 -8.16 -1.52
C ILE A 167 11.90 -7.79 -2.77
N GLN A 168 11.33 -8.79 -3.45
CA GLN A 168 10.58 -8.57 -4.70
C GLN A 168 9.33 -7.70 -4.52
N ARG A 169 8.73 -7.66 -3.31
CA ARG A 169 7.56 -6.81 -3.01
C ARG A 169 7.87 -5.32 -3.20
N GLY A 170 9.04 -4.86 -2.76
CA GLY A 170 9.48 -3.46 -2.89
C GLY A 170 9.89 -3.07 -4.31
N ASP A 171 10.11 -4.09 -5.16
CA ASP A 171 10.44 -3.91 -6.57
C ASP A 171 9.22 -4.16 -7.47
N GLY A 172 7.99 -4.10 -6.94
CA GLY A 172 6.76 -3.98 -7.73
C GLY A 172 5.83 -5.20 -7.76
N ILE A 173 6.20 -6.32 -7.13
CA ILE A 173 5.29 -7.49 -7.03
C ILE A 173 4.36 -7.34 -5.83
N ALA A 174 3.35 -6.49 -5.96
CA ALA A 174 2.26 -6.34 -4.99
C ALA A 174 1.00 -5.78 -5.65
N GLY A 175 -0.16 -6.05 -5.08
CA GLY A 175 -1.43 -5.50 -5.55
C GLY A 175 -2.56 -5.65 -4.53
N PRO A 176 -3.65 -4.87 -4.68
CA PRO A 176 -4.73 -4.85 -3.70
C PRO A 176 -5.56 -6.14 -3.76
N PHE A 177 -6.08 -6.55 -2.60
CA PHE A 177 -6.92 -7.73 -2.45
C PHE A 177 -8.10 -7.37 -1.54
N ILE A 178 -9.32 -7.37 -2.05
CA ILE A 178 -10.49 -6.95 -1.28
C ILE A 178 -11.51 -8.08 -1.25
N ILE A 179 -11.89 -8.49 -0.04
CA ILE A 179 -12.99 -9.41 0.20
C ILE A 179 -14.17 -8.58 0.70
N ARG A 180 -15.18 -8.41 -0.15
CA ARG A 180 -16.41 -7.70 0.19
C ARG A 180 -17.40 -8.65 0.87
N GLN A 181 -18.31 -8.10 1.66
CA GLN A 181 -19.40 -8.85 2.30
C GLN A 181 -20.73 -8.15 2.06
N PRO A 182 -21.84 -8.91 1.96
CA PRO A 182 -23.17 -8.32 1.77
C PRO A 182 -23.60 -7.50 2.99
N GLU A 183 -23.38 -8.03 4.19
CA GLU A 183 -23.70 -7.37 5.46
C GLU A 183 -22.45 -6.68 6.02
N ASP A 184 -22.11 -5.51 5.46
CA ASP A 184 -21.04 -4.69 6.02
C ASP A 184 -21.56 -3.93 7.27
N PRO A 185 -20.95 -4.08 8.46
CA PRO A 185 -21.40 -3.41 9.68
C PRO A 185 -21.33 -1.88 9.58
N HIS A 186 -20.55 -1.35 8.64
CA HIS A 186 -20.39 0.08 8.39
C HIS A 186 -21.06 0.55 7.11
N LYS A 187 -21.93 -0.26 6.49
CA LYS A 187 -22.61 0.08 5.23
C LYS A 187 -23.29 1.44 5.26
N ASP A 188 -23.88 1.82 6.40
CA ASP A 188 -24.60 3.09 6.56
C ASP A 188 -23.68 4.31 6.70
N LEU A 189 -22.36 4.12 6.90
CA LEU A 189 -21.39 5.21 7.05
C LEU A 189 -20.94 5.81 5.72
N TYR A 190 -21.08 5.09 4.61
CA TYR A 190 -20.64 5.54 3.29
C TYR A 190 -21.72 5.31 2.23
N ASP A 191 -21.70 6.13 1.19
CA ASP A 191 -22.60 5.98 0.04
C ASP A 191 -21.92 5.15 -1.06
N PHE A 192 -20.59 5.26 -1.19
CA PHE A 192 -19.80 4.59 -2.21
C PHE A 192 -18.56 3.88 -1.64
N ASP A 193 -18.32 2.65 -2.12
CA ASP A 193 -17.12 1.84 -1.85
C ASP A 193 -16.57 1.34 -3.20
N LEU A 194 -15.83 2.22 -3.87
CA LEU A 194 -15.43 2.09 -5.26
C LEU A 194 -14.02 1.52 -5.41
N SER A 195 -13.80 0.76 -6.48
CA SER A 195 -12.48 0.22 -6.85
C SER A 195 -11.43 1.33 -7.05
N GLU A 196 -11.87 2.49 -7.53
CA GLU A 196 -11.04 3.67 -7.78
C GLU A 196 -10.60 4.37 -6.49
N HIS A 197 -11.21 4.04 -5.35
CA HIS A 197 -10.90 4.62 -4.03
C HIS A 197 -10.00 3.71 -3.17
N VAL A 198 -9.39 2.71 -3.81
CA VAL A 198 -8.34 1.88 -3.22
C VAL A 198 -7.01 2.58 -3.46
N LEU A 199 -6.24 2.77 -2.38
CA LEU A 199 -4.89 3.30 -2.45
C LEU A 199 -3.89 2.31 -1.85
N ILE A 200 -2.85 2.00 -2.61
CA ILE A 200 -1.68 1.29 -2.15
C ILE A 200 -0.50 2.27 -2.15
N VAL A 201 0.23 2.29 -1.05
CA VAL A 201 1.32 3.22 -0.79
C VAL A 201 2.62 2.43 -0.66
N ASP A 202 3.63 2.83 -1.42
CA ASP A 202 4.94 2.20 -1.48
C ASP A 202 6.02 3.22 -1.09
N ASP A 203 6.97 2.84 -0.24
CA ASP A 203 8.25 3.53 -0.14
C ASP A 203 9.16 3.08 -1.30
N TRP A 204 9.60 4.04 -2.12
CA TRP A 204 10.17 3.74 -3.43
C TRP A 204 11.65 4.08 -3.52
N LEU A 205 12.46 3.03 -3.66
CA LEU A 205 13.88 3.16 -3.95
C LEU A 205 14.13 3.49 -5.43
N GLU A 206 15.19 4.23 -5.74
CA GLU A 206 15.57 4.54 -7.12
C GLU A 206 16.31 3.41 -7.84
N ASP A 207 16.86 2.45 -7.09
CA ASP A 207 17.57 1.26 -7.60
C ASP A 207 16.91 0.01 -7.06
N LEU A 208 17.07 -1.14 -7.73
CA LEU A 208 16.53 -2.42 -7.25
C LEU A 208 16.84 -2.65 -5.77
N SER A 209 15.84 -3.09 -5.03
CA SER A 209 15.91 -3.19 -3.57
C SER A 209 17.02 -4.12 -3.12
N MET A 210 17.28 -5.21 -3.87
CA MET A 210 18.38 -6.13 -3.61
C MET A 210 19.76 -5.45 -3.68
N THR A 211 19.96 -4.51 -4.60
CA THR A 211 21.23 -3.75 -4.71
C THR A 211 21.42 -2.87 -3.48
N ARG A 212 20.38 -2.16 -3.06
CA ARG A 212 20.41 -1.31 -1.87
C ARG A 212 20.59 -2.11 -0.59
N TYR A 213 19.90 -3.24 -0.48
CA TYR A 213 20.06 -4.18 0.63
C TYR A 213 21.50 -4.69 0.72
N ALA A 214 22.08 -5.20 -0.38
CA ALA A 214 23.46 -5.68 -0.38
C ALA A 214 24.46 -4.59 0.00
N SER A 215 24.26 -3.37 -0.50
CA SER A 215 25.12 -2.22 -0.18
C SER A 215 25.03 -1.82 1.30
N ALA A 216 23.84 -1.88 1.90
CA ALA A 216 23.63 -1.53 3.30
C ALA A 216 24.09 -2.66 4.25
N HIS A 217 23.92 -3.92 3.85
CA HIS A 217 24.24 -5.07 4.68
C HIS A 217 25.74 -5.43 4.66
N HIS A 218 26.43 -5.18 3.53
CA HIS A 218 27.83 -5.56 3.34
C HIS A 218 28.78 -4.36 3.15
N GLY A 219 28.27 -3.13 3.25
CA GLY A 219 29.06 -1.92 3.09
C GLY A 219 28.50 -0.77 3.93
N GLU A 220 28.80 0.45 3.50
CA GLU A 220 28.38 1.68 4.18
C GLU A 220 27.09 2.27 3.56
N GLY A 221 26.32 1.46 2.83
CA GLY A 221 25.11 1.91 2.15
C GLY A 221 23.99 2.25 3.14
N HIS A 222 23.10 3.16 2.73
CA HIS A 222 21.86 3.42 3.44
C HIS A 222 20.68 2.73 2.73
N PHE A 223 19.85 2.06 3.53
CA PHE A 223 18.55 1.53 3.12
C PHE A 223 17.49 2.51 3.64
N SER A 224 17.44 3.72 3.07
CA SER A 224 16.39 4.73 3.26
C SER A 224 15.82 5.13 1.90
N SER A 225 14.52 5.44 1.86
CA SER A 225 13.86 5.98 0.67
C SER A 225 13.55 7.45 0.89
N GLY A 226 13.90 8.30 -0.09
CA GLY A 226 13.41 9.67 -0.16
C GLY A 226 12.06 9.78 -0.86
N THR A 227 11.49 8.70 -1.39
CA THR A 227 10.29 8.78 -2.24
C THR A 227 9.18 7.85 -1.79
N ILE A 228 7.94 8.28 -2.00
CA ILE A 228 6.73 7.47 -1.83
C ILE A 228 5.99 7.45 -3.17
N LEU A 229 5.43 6.30 -3.54
CA LEU A 229 4.45 6.16 -4.62
C LEU A 229 3.06 5.93 -4.03
N VAL A 230 2.04 6.46 -4.72
CA VAL A 230 0.63 6.22 -4.43
C VAL A 230 0.01 5.64 -5.69
N ASN A 231 -0.45 4.39 -5.65
CA ASN A 231 -0.89 3.62 -6.82
C ASN A 231 0.13 3.70 -7.99
N GLY A 232 1.41 3.47 -7.69
CA GLY A 232 2.49 3.42 -8.69
C GLY A 232 2.91 4.78 -9.28
N LYS A 233 2.40 5.88 -8.72
CA LYS A 233 2.62 7.26 -9.20
C LYS A 233 3.23 8.13 -8.11
N GLY A 234 4.20 8.95 -8.47
CA GLY A 234 4.76 9.94 -7.57
C GLY A 234 5.73 10.88 -8.26
N ARG A 235 6.14 11.93 -7.56
CA ARG A 235 7.19 12.88 -7.91
C ARG A 235 8.18 12.95 -6.77
N ASN A 236 9.47 12.85 -7.08
CA ASN A 236 10.59 13.30 -6.23
C ASN A 236 11.91 13.11 -6.99
N TYR A 237 11.94 13.47 -8.28
CA TYR A 237 13.10 13.31 -9.14
C TYR A 237 13.33 14.60 -9.92
N SER A 238 14.58 15.03 -9.99
CA SER A 238 14.98 16.23 -10.73
C SER A 238 16.04 15.89 -11.77
N GLU A 239 15.88 16.39 -12.99
CA GLU A 239 16.83 16.24 -14.08
C GLU A 239 17.18 17.64 -14.62
N GLY A 240 18.47 17.93 -14.76
CA GLY A 240 18.93 19.26 -15.23
C GLY A 240 18.56 20.43 -14.29
N GLY A 241 18.25 20.15 -13.02
CA GLY A 241 17.86 21.16 -12.03
C GLY A 241 16.36 21.52 -12.01
N ALA A 242 15.53 20.80 -12.78
CA ALA A 242 14.08 20.94 -12.76
C ALA A 242 13.42 19.63 -12.30
N GLU A 243 12.35 19.74 -11.50
CA GLU A 243 11.55 18.59 -11.09
C GLU A 243 10.85 17.96 -12.29
N VAL A 244 11.00 16.65 -12.44
CA VAL A 244 10.33 15.86 -13.47
C VAL A 244 8.87 15.69 -13.11
N GLN A 245 8.00 16.16 -14.00
CA GLN A 245 6.56 16.11 -13.80
C GLN A 245 5.98 14.79 -14.31
N THR A 246 5.52 13.94 -13.40
CA THR A 246 4.76 12.73 -13.68
C THR A 246 3.31 12.87 -13.19
N PRO A 247 2.38 12.03 -13.67
CA PRO A 247 1.03 11.97 -13.13
C PRO A 247 1.03 11.66 -11.64
N LEU A 248 0.08 12.26 -10.91
CA LEU A 248 -0.26 11.87 -9.54
C LEU A 248 -1.53 11.03 -9.53
N SER A 249 -1.72 10.25 -8.46
CA SER A 249 -2.99 9.55 -8.24
C SER A 249 -4.11 10.55 -7.96
N ARG A 250 -5.28 10.29 -8.54
CA ARG A 250 -6.46 11.17 -8.46
C ARG A 250 -7.69 10.36 -8.06
N PHE A 251 -8.40 10.84 -7.05
CA PHE A 251 -9.61 10.25 -6.51
C PHE A 251 -10.75 11.25 -6.66
N THR A 252 -11.79 10.88 -7.41
CA THR A 252 -12.90 11.78 -7.74
C THR A 252 -14.07 11.58 -6.80
N VAL A 253 -14.59 12.67 -6.25
CA VAL A 253 -15.73 12.66 -5.32
C VAL A 253 -16.81 13.66 -5.72
N THR A 254 -18.07 13.36 -5.44
CA THR A 254 -19.20 14.25 -5.62
C THR A 254 -19.55 14.91 -4.30
N LYS A 255 -19.72 16.24 -4.30
CA LYS A 255 -20.08 16.99 -3.09
C LYS A 255 -21.35 16.43 -2.45
N GLY A 256 -21.32 16.24 -1.13
CA GLY A 256 -22.45 15.76 -0.33
C GLY A 256 -22.52 14.23 -0.17
N PHE A 257 -21.64 13.48 -0.82
CA PHE A 257 -21.54 12.03 -0.68
C PHE A 257 -20.35 11.61 0.19
N ARG A 258 -20.42 10.38 0.69
CA ARG A 258 -19.43 9.76 1.57
C ARG A 258 -18.78 8.57 0.86
N TYR A 259 -17.46 8.51 0.90
CA TYR A 259 -16.65 7.52 0.17
C TYR A 259 -15.81 6.72 1.15
N ARG A 260 -15.86 5.39 1.05
CA ARG A 260 -14.90 4.52 1.73
C ARG A 260 -13.62 4.44 0.92
N PHE A 261 -12.53 4.90 1.51
CA PHE A 261 -11.17 4.69 1.02
C PHE A 261 -10.59 3.46 1.70
N ARG A 262 -9.90 2.63 0.90
CA ARG A 262 -9.22 1.41 1.37
C ARG A 262 -7.73 1.61 1.19
N MET A 263 -7.03 1.89 2.30
CA MET A 263 -5.61 2.22 2.31
C MET A 263 -4.77 1.01 2.68
N ILE A 264 -3.77 0.73 1.85
CA ILE A 264 -2.85 -0.39 1.98
C ILE A 264 -1.43 0.17 2.02
N SER A 265 -0.62 -0.28 2.97
CA SER A 265 0.81 -0.04 2.96
C SER A 265 1.56 -1.26 2.46
N ASN A 266 2.15 -1.13 1.26
CA ASN A 266 3.14 -2.09 0.76
C ASN A 266 4.57 -1.59 1.05
N GLY A 267 4.76 -0.85 2.15
CA GLY A 267 6.08 -0.34 2.54
C GLY A 267 7.10 -1.49 2.65
N ASN A 268 8.22 -1.41 1.97
CA ASN A 268 9.32 -2.36 1.96
C ASN A 268 10.32 -2.12 3.10
N MET A 269 10.32 -0.92 3.68
CA MET A 269 11.28 -0.44 4.66
C MET A 269 10.55 -0.04 5.95
N ASN A 270 11.29 0.31 7.00
CA ASN A 270 10.70 0.82 8.24
C ASN A 270 10.35 2.31 8.10
N CYS A 271 9.39 2.56 7.22
CA CYS A 271 8.92 3.88 6.82
C CYS A 271 7.41 4.00 7.06
N PRO A 272 6.94 4.19 8.29
CA PRO A 272 5.52 4.46 8.51
C PRO A 272 5.16 5.81 7.90
N ILE A 273 3.94 5.92 7.39
CA ILE A 273 3.50 7.07 6.60
C ILE A 273 2.31 7.73 7.29
N GLN A 274 2.45 9.01 7.63
CA GLN A 274 1.33 9.83 8.08
C GLN A 274 0.51 10.29 6.87
N VAL A 275 -0.76 9.90 6.83
CA VAL A 275 -1.69 10.19 5.74
C VAL A 275 -2.78 11.14 6.21
N SER A 276 -3.07 12.16 5.40
CA SER A 276 -4.09 13.16 5.67
C SER A 276 -4.67 13.74 4.39
N VAL A 277 -5.81 14.44 4.50
CA VAL A 277 -6.44 15.11 3.37
C VAL A 277 -6.68 16.57 3.74
N ASP A 278 -6.17 17.50 2.93
CA ASP A 278 -6.31 18.92 3.18
C ASP A 278 -7.80 19.31 3.28
N GLY A 279 -8.16 20.01 4.35
CA GLY A 279 -9.53 20.46 4.62
C GLY A 279 -10.52 19.36 5.00
N HIS A 280 -10.11 18.10 5.17
CA HIS A 280 -11.01 16.99 5.52
C HIS A 280 -10.50 16.23 6.75
N THR A 281 -11.43 15.79 7.60
CA THR A 281 -11.18 14.74 8.59
C THR A 281 -11.39 13.37 7.96
N LEU A 282 -10.83 12.34 8.61
CA LEU A 282 -10.93 10.94 8.22
C LEU A 282 -11.72 10.20 9.30
N GLN A 283 -12.83 9.55 8.95
CA GLN A 283 -13.52 8.66 9.88
C GLN A 283 -12.97 7.24 9.66
N ALA A 284 -12.02 6.83 10.48
CA ALA A 284 -11.44 5.49 10.42
C ALA A 284 -12.46 4.45 10.92
N ILE A 285 -12.61 3.33 10.20
CA ILE A 285 -13.67 2.32 10.44
C ILE A 285 -13.15 0.88 10.46
N ALA A 286 -11.97 0.61 9.91
CA ALA A 286 -11.39 -0.73 9.93
C ALA A 286 -9.87 -0.67 9.90
N SER A 287 -9.24 -1.67 10.51
CA SER A 287 -7.81 -1.93 10.44
C SER A 287 -7.60 -3.40 10.11
N ASP A 288 -6.72 -3.69 9.16
CA ASP A 288 -6.30 -5.05 8.80
C ASP A 288 -7.45 -6.02 8.44
N GLY A 289 -8.52 -5.46 7.90
CA GLY A 289 -9.74 -6.18 7.53
C GLY A 289 -10.71 -6.44 8.69
N GLN A 290 -10.42 -5.96 9.90
CA GLN A 290 -11.34 -6.00 11.03
C GLN A 290 -12.00 -4.63 11.25
N ALA A 291 -13.32 -4.64 11.40
CA ALA A 291 -14.12 -3.45 11.69
C ALA A 291 -14.01 -3.06 13.17
N PHE A 292 -13.93 -1.76 13.44
CA PHE A 292 -13.91 -1.19 14.78
C PHE A 292 -14.87 0.01 14.87
N GLU A 293 -15.26 0.39 16.08
CA GLU A 293 -16.17 1.52 16.31
C GLU A 293 -15.60 2.82 15.68
N PRO A 294 -16.35 3.50 14.79
CA PRO A 294 -15.79 4.57 13.97
C PRO A 294 -15.14 5.70 14.78
N VAL A 295 -13.95 6.11 14.39
CA VAL A 295 -13.22 7.21 15.03
C VAL A 295 -12.85 8.29 14.02
N GLU A 296 -13.32 9.51 14.27
CA GLU A 296 -12.92 10.68 13.50
C GLU A 296 -11.53 11.16 13.93
N VAL A 297 -10.62 11.34 12.96
CA VAL A 297 -9.22 11.76 13.14
C VAL A 297 -8.79 12.74 12.04
N ASP A 298 -7.72 13.49 12.28
CA ASP A 298 -7.12 14.41 11.30
C ASP A 298 -6.05 13.73 10.43
N SER A 299 -5.43 12.67 10.94
CA SER A 299 -4.50 11.83 10.17
C SER A 299 -4.42 10.41 10.71
N ILE A 300 -3.99 9.50 9.84
CA ILE A 300 -3.72 8.10 10.18
C ILE A 300 -2.25 7.83 9.86
N VAL A 301 -1.53 7.22 10.78
CA VAL A 301 -0.19 6.68 10.51
C VAL A 301 -0.33 5.20 10.15
N ILE A 302 0.18 4.83 8.97
CA ILE A 302 0.14 3.46 8.46
C ILE A 302 1.55 2.90 8.32
N SER A 303 1.80 1.76 8.94
CA SER A 303 3.08 1.05 8.91
C SER A 303 3.11 -0.01 7.81
N SER A 304 4.30 -0.54 7.51
CA SER A 304 4.48 -1.60 6.50
C SER A 304 3.55 -2.80 6.75
N GLY A 305 2.74 -3.15 5.76
CA GLY A 305 1.81 -4.29 5.81
C GLY A 305 0.45 -3.98 6.42
N GLU A 306 0.27 -2.86 7.12
CA GLU A 306 -1.02 -2.47 7.68
C GLU A 306 -1.99 -2.04 6.58
N ARG A 307 -3.29 -2.12 6.90
CA ARG A 307 -4.38 -1.57 6.12
C ARG A 307 -5.28 -0.75 7.02
N PHE A 308 -5.76 0.38 6.52
CA PHE A 308 -6.83 1.15 7.16
C PHE A 308 -7.92 1.48 6.16
N ASP A 309 -9.16 1.34 6.59
CA ASP A 309 -10.29 1.90 5.86
C ASP A 309 -10.78 3.14 6.58
N PHE A 310 -11.02 4.21 5.82
CA PHE A 310 -11.63 5.42 6.34
C PHE A 310 -12.73 5.91 5.42
N VAL A 311 -13.75 6.51 6.00
CA VAL A 311 -14.79 7.24 5.28
C VAL A 311 -14.39 8.70 5.18
N LEU A 312 -14.44 9.23 3.96
CA LEU A 312 -14.30 10.64 3.66
C LEU A 312 -15.66 11.22 3.28
N ASN A 313 -16.11 12.23 4.02
CA ASN A 313 -17.30 12.99 3.70
C ASN A 313 -16.95 14.18 2.79
N ALA A 314 -17.44 14.18 1.55
CA ALA A 314 -17.18 15.22 0.57
C ALA A 314 -18.02 16.49 0.83
N ALA A 315 -17.88 17.09 2.02
CA ALA A 315 -18.69 18.23 2.46
C ALA A 315 -18.05 19.60 2.15
N GLN A 316 -16.78 19.63 1.76
CA GLN A 316 -16.03 20.87 1.55
C GLN A 316 -16.45 21.62 0.28
N ASN A 317 -15.83 22.78 0.04
CA ASN A 317 -16.03 23.51 -1.22
C ASN A 317 -15.57 22.65 -2.41
N VAL A 318 -16.24 22.79 -3.55
CA VAL A 318 -15.85 22.10 -4.79
C VAL A 318 -14.50 22.67 -5.22
N ASP A 319 -13.44 21.89 -5.00
CA ASP A 319 -12.06 22.21 -5.35
C ASP A 319 -11.23 20.93 -5.47
N ASN A 320 -9.97 21.05 -5.83
CA ASN A 320 -8.96 20.00 -5.70
C ASN A 320 -8.24 20.15 -4.35
N TYR A 321 -8.05 19.06 -3.62
CA TYR A 321 -7.35 19.02 -2.34
C TYR A 321 -6.19 18.03 -2.38
N TRP A 322 -5.10 18.34 -1.68
CA TRP A 322 -4.00 17.39 -1.53
C TRP A 322 -4.38 16.29 -0.53
N ILE A 323 -4.18 15.05 -0.93
CA ILE A 323 -3.97 13.93 -0.02
C ILE A 323 -2.46 13.86 0.22
N ARG A 324 -2.02 13.95 1.46
CA ARG A 324 -0.60 14.07 1.80
C ARG A 324 -0.10 12.79 2.45
N PHE A 325 1.10 12.36 2.05
CA PHE A 325 1.80 11.20 2.55
C PHE A 325 3.16 11.68 3.06
N ARG A 326 3.36 11.62 4.38
CA ARG A 326 4.60 12.04 5.04
C ARG A 326 5.28 10.82 5.65
N GLY A 327 6.46 10.48 5.14
CA GLY A 327 7.29 9.42 5.69
C GLY A 327 7.86 9.82 7.05
N LEU A 328 7.83 8.86 7.98
CA LEU A 328 8.35 8.98 9.34
C LEU A 328 9.49 7.98 9.54
N PHE A 329 10.18 8.08 10.68
CA PHE A 329 11.24 7.15 11.08
C PHE A 329 12.38 7.09 10.05
N ASP A 330 12.68 5.95 9.42
CA ASP A 330 13.82 5.83 8.49
C ASP A 330 13.64 6.68 7.21
N CYS A 331 12.42 7.14 6.93
CA CYS A 331 12.10 8.06 5.84
C CYS A 331 12.21 9.55 6.21
N GLU A 332 12.30 9.89 7.49
CA GLU A 332 12.39 11.28 7.95
C GLU A 332 13.71 11.98 7.55
N PRO A 333 14.90 11.35 7.65
CA PRO A 333 16.16 11.99 7.25
C PRO A 333 16.18 12.42 5.78
N GLU A 334 15.59 11.59 4.90
CA GLU A 334 15.44 11.87 3.47
C GLU A 334 14.21 12.74 3.16
N LYS A 335 13.46 13.14 4.19
CA LYS A 335 12.22 13.90 4.08
C LYS A 335 11.25 13.29 3.08
N ALA A 336 11.08 11.96 3.10
CA ALA A 336 10.26 11.27 2.12
C ALA A 336 8.81 11.73 2.19
N HIS A 337 8.27 12.20 1.08
CA HIS A 337 6.88 12.64 1.01
C HIS A 337 6.30 12.43 -0.39
N GLN A 338 4.97 12.38 -0.46
CA GLN A 338 4.23 12.35 -1.72
C GLN A 338 2.85 12.98 -1.54
N VAL A 339 2.20 13.29 -2.65
CA VAL A 339 0.80 13.71 -2.68
C VAL A 339 -0.02 12.91 -3.69
N ALA A 340 -1.32 12.84 -3.43
CA ALA A 340 -2.34 12.50 -4.41
C ALA A 340 -3.41 13.61 -4.41
N ILE A 341 -4.33 13.56 -5.37
CA ILE A 341 -5.34 14.60 -5.57
C ILE A 341 -6.71 14.04 -5.22
N LEU A 342 -7.39 14.63 -4.24
CA LEU A 342 -8.83 14.50 -4.08
C LEU A 342 -9.49 15.57 -4.95
N SER A 343 -10.29 15.14 -5.93
CA SER A 343 -10.88 16.02 -6.95
C SER A 343 -12.40 16.00 -6.82
N TYR A 344 -13.01 17.14 -6.53
CA TYR A 344 -14.47 17.23 -6.61
C TYR A 344 -14.92 17.17 -8.08
N GLU A 345 -16.03 16.49 -8.38
CA GLU A 345 -16.60 16.43 -9.73
C GLU A 345 -16.77 17.84 -10.30
N THR A 346 -16.58 17.97 -11.62
CA THR A 346 -16.55 19.24 -12.40
C THR A 346 -15.27 20.07 -12.33
N MET A 347 -14.32 19.73 -11.45
CA MET A 347 -13.02 20.42 -11.44
C MET A 347 -12.16 20.06 -12.66
N PRO A 348 -11.44 21.03 -13.25
CA PRO A 348 -10.45 20.74 -14.27
C PRO A 348 -9.32 19.86 -13.72
N ASN A 349 -8.56 19.26 -14.63
CA ASN A 349 -7.30 18.57 -14.32
C ASN A 349 -6.19 19.56 -13.92
N SER A 350 -6.42 20.32 -12.85
CA SER A 350 -5.43 21.17 -12.19
C SER A 350 -5.00 20.53 -10.88
N GLU A 351 -3.89 21.03 -10.34
CA GLU A 351 -3.38 20.66 -9.04
C GLU A 351 -3.97 21.58 -7.95
N PRO A 352 -4.15 21.09 -6.71
CA PRO A 352 -4.47 21.92 -5.56
C PRO A 352 -3.40 22.99 -5.31
N ASN A 353 -3.80 24.09 -4.66
CA ASN A 353 -2.87 25.11 -4.18
C ASN A 353 -2.09 24.63 -2.94
N GLY A 354 -0.93 25.24 -2.70
CA GLY A 354 -0.11 25.04 -1.50
C GLY A 354 1.07 24.10 -1.72
N ASP A 355 2.15 24.36 -0.99
CA ASP A 355 3.43 23.70 -1.26
C ASP A 355 3.41 22.23 -0.84
N VAL A 356 4.00 21.42 -1.72
CA VAL A 356 4.23 19.99 -1.50
C VAL A 356 5.61 19.85 -0.87
N THR A 357 5.64 19.81 0.46
CA THR A 357 6.86 19.57 1.23
C THR A 357 6.59 18.57 2.35
N TRP A 358 7.65 17.95 2.86
CA TRP A 358 7.57 17.06 4.01
C TRP A 358 7.01 17.76 5.26
N GLU A 359 7.44 19.01 5.52
CA GLU A 359 6.98 19.81 6.66
C GLU A 359 5.48 20.10 6.58
N ASN A 360 4.97 20.40 5.38
CA ASN A 360 3.55 20.66 5.14
C ASN A 360 2.69 19.38 5.19
N GLY A 361 3.32 18.20 5.14
CA GLY A 361 2.66 16.91 5.39
C GLY A 361 2.35 16.65 6.86
N ASN A 362 2.93 17.40 7.79
CA ASN A 362 2.67 17.22 9.22
C ASN A 362 1.24 17.64 9.58
N ARG A 363 0.50 16.75 10.25
CA ARG A 363 -0.85 17.01 10.77
C ARG A 363 -0.95 16.63 12.25
N PRO A 364 -0.63 17.56 13.18
CA PRO A 364 -0.53 17.29 14.61
C PRO A 364 -1.88 17.29 15.35
N GLY A 365 -3.00 17.19 14.63
CA GLY A 365 -4.35 17.13 15.21
C GLY A 365 -4.59 15.81 15.93
N LYS A 366 -5.77 15.23 15.74
CA LYS A 366 -6.09 13.89 16.22
C LYS A 366 -5.45 12.84 15.31
N ILE A 367 -4.55 12.01 15.86
CA ILE A 367 -3.74 11.07 15.09
C ILE A 367 -4.08 9.63 15.50
N LEU A 368 -4.45 8.80 14.53
CA LEU A 368 -4.58 7.35 14.72
C LEU A 368 -3.25 6.64 14.46
N ASN A 369 -2.94 5.66 15.31
CA ASN A 369 -1.78 4.77 15.27
C ASN A 369 -0.40 5.48 15.29
N PRO A 370 -0.17 6.49 16.14
CA PRO A 370 1.10 7.21 16.17
C PRO A 370 2.27 6.32 16.62
N ILE A 371 3.44 6.54 16.03
CA ILE A 371 4.67 5.79 16.34
C ILE A 371 5.19 6.16 17.72
N ASN A 372 5.58 5.15 18.52
CA ASN A 372 6.24 5.31 19.83
C ASN A 372 5.48 6.22 20.81
N LYS A 373 4.15 6.21 20.72
CA LYS A 373 3.24 6.90 21.63
C LYS A 373 2.33 5.89 22.32
N GLY A 374 2.23 6.00 23.63
CA GLY A 374 1.37 5.14 24.44
C GLY A 374 -0.08 5.64 24.51
N SER A 375 -0.97 4.76 24.96
CA SER A 375 -2.39 5.05 25.16
C SER A 375 -2.63 6.17 26.19
N GLY A 376 -3.76 6.88 26.05
CA GLY A 376 -4.20 7.91 26.99
C GLY A 376 -3.50 9.28 26.86
N LEU A 377 -2.80 9.53 25.76
CA LEU A 377 -2.07 10.78 25.52
C LEU A 377 -2.84 11.73 24.59
N GLY A 378 -3.64 12.63 25.15
CA GLY A 378 -4.15 13.81 24.43
C GLY A 378 -4.95 13.50 23.15
N ASN A 379 -4.40 13.92 22.00
CA ASN A 379 -5.01 13.78 20.67
C ASN A 379 -4.54 12.51 19.91
N GLU A 380 -3.76 11.63 20.56
CA GLU A 380 -3.19 10.43 19.97
C GLU A 380 -4.07 9.22 20.33
N ILE A 381 -4.37 8.36 19.36
CA ILE A 381 -5.14 7.12 19.57
C ILE A 381 -4.30 5.95 19.07
N SER A 382 -3.91 5.06 19.97
CA SER A 382 -3.25 3.80 19.64
C SER A 382 -4.28 2.74 19.21
N ILE A 383 -3.84 1.76 18.42
CA ILE A 383 -4.72 0.65 17.97
C ILE A 383 -5.28 -0.16 19.14
N GLY A 384 -4.53 -0.27 20.24
CA GLY A 384 -5.00 -0.93 21.46
C GLY A 384 -6.12 -0.20 22.20
N GLU A 385 -6.47 1.02 21.81
CA GLU A 385 -7.59 1.80 22.38
C GLU A 385 -8.87 1.72 21.52
N LEU A 386 -8.83 1.02 20.38
CA LEU A 386 -9.99 0.87 19.52
C LEU A 386 -10.90 -0.25 20.01
N ASP A 387 -12.19 0.02 20.02
CA ASP A 387 -13.22 -0.97 20.35
C ASP A 387 -13.65 -1.73 19.09
N ALA A 388 -13.62 -3.05 19.11
CA ALA A 388 -14.14 -3.87 18.01
C ALA A 388 -15.67 -3.73 17.91
N VAL A 389 -16.22 -3.73 16.68
CA VAL A 389 -17.68 -3.70 16.48
C VAL A 389 -18.35 -4.95 17.05
N ASN A 390 -17.67 -6.10 16.90
CA ASN A 390 -18.13 -7.34 17.51
C ASN A 390 -17.79 -7.31 18.99
N LYS A 391 -18.81 -7.49 19.83
CA LYS A 391 -18.61 -7.55 21.27
C LYS A 391 -17.75 -8.73 21.67
N ASP A 392 -16.86 -8.47 22.61
CA ASP A 392 -16.09 -9.47 23.33
C ASP A 392 -17.01 -10.56 23.88
N ASP A 393 -16.66 -11.81 23.60
CA ASP A 393 -17.33 -12.96 24.20
C ASP A 393 -16.92 -13.16 25.67
N ALA A 394 -17.47 -14.19 26.31
CA ALA A 394 -17.17 -14.49 27.70
C ALA A 394 -15.69 -14.85 27.96
N LEU A 395 -14.93 -15.27 26.94
CA LEU A 395 -13.51 -15.63 27.07
C LEU A 395 -12.67 -14.36 27.27
N TRP A 396 -12.98 -13.28 26.56
CA TRP A 396 -12.26 -12.01 26.63
C TRP A 396 -12.55 -11.21 27.91
N ASN A 397 -13.73 -11.41 28.51
CA ASN A 397 -14.16 -10.72 29.74
C ASN A 397 -13.66 -11.39 31.04
N SER A 398 -12.88 -12.46 30.93
CA SER A 398 -12.31 -13.16 32.09
C SER A 398 -10.86 -12.71 32.34
N ASP A 399 -10.44 -12.68 33.61
CA ASP A 399 -9.02 -12.52 33.91
C ASP A 399 -8.27 -13.72 33.30
N PRO A 400 -7.27 -13.49 32.44
CA PRO A 400 -6.55 -14.60 31.84
C PRO A 400 -5.83 -15.39 32.93
N ASP A 401 -5.89 -16.72 32.84
CA ASP A 401 -5.23 -17.62 33.79
C ASP A 401 -3.72 -17.35 33.88
N VAL A 402 -3.11 -16.91 32.76
CA VAL A 402 -1.69 -16.55 32.66
C VAL A 402 -1.53 -15.34 31.73
N LYS A 403 -0.83 -14.29 32.20
CA LYS A 403 -0.35 -13.19 31.35
C LYS A 403 1.14 -13.37 31.07
N ILE A 404 1.49 -13.67 29.82
CA ILE A 404 2.88 -13.77 29.37
C ILE A 404 3.29 -12.43 28.77
N TRP A 405 4.24 -11.76 29.40
CA TRP A 405 4.86 -10.55 28.85
C TRP A 405 6.12 -10.97 28.12
N LEU A 406 6.17 -10.79 26.81
CA LEU A 406 7.35 -11.04 25.98
C LEU A 406 7.98 -9.69 25.61
N PRO A 407 8.84 -9.12 26.47
CA PRO A 407 9.61 -7.96 26.05
C PRO A 407 10.59 -8.42 24.96
N TYR A 408 10.54 -7.76 23.82
CA TYR A 408 11.56 -7.88 22.78
C TYR A 408 12.10 -6.49 22.46
N ASP A 409 13.38 -6.46 22.13
CA ASP A 409 14.12 -5.24 21.82
C ASP A 409 15.21 -5.61 20.81
N PHE A 410 15.66 -4.65 20.01
CA PHE A 410 16.64 -4.87 18.96
C PHE A 410 18.03 -4.49 19.46
N TYR A 411 18.86 -5.51 19.70
CA TYR A 411 20.25 -5.31 20.08
C TYR A 411 21.16 -5.55 18.88
N MET A 412 22.05 -4.59 18.60
CA MET A 412 23.16 -4.87 17.69
C MET A 412 24.10 -5.87 18.35
N THR A 413 24.27 -7.03 17.72
CA THR A 413 25.20 -8.06 18.15
C THR A 413 26.26 -8.26 17.08
N ASN A 414 27.55 -8.28 17.46
CA ASN A 414 28.60 -8.74 16.56
C ASN A 414 28.40 -10.24 16.32
N ASN A 415 27.94 -10.60 15.12
CA ASN A 415 27.78 -11.98 14.72
C ASN A 415 29.02 -12.43 13.95
N LEU A 416 29.94 -13.12 14.64
CA LEU A 416 31.22 -13.55 14.06
C LEU A 416 31.07 -14.52 12.87
N ASN A 417 29.91 -15.15 12.68
CA ASN A 417 29.66 -15.99 11.51
C ASN A 417 29.38 -15.20 10.23
N PHE A 418 28.95 -13.93 10.36
CA PHE A 418 28.68 -13.03 9.23
C PHE A 418 29.66 -11.86 9.15
N HIS A 419 30.24 -11.48 10.29
CA HIS A 419 31.20 -10.39 10.45
C HIS A 419 32.42 -10.90 11.20
N ASP A 420 33.24 -11.71 10.51
CA ASP A 420 34.55 -12.13 11.01
C ASP A 420 35.45 -10.88 11.13
N PRO A 421 35.91 -10.49 12.32
CA PRO A 421 36.68 -9.27 12.52
C PRO A 421 38.03 -9.27 11.77
N ASP A 422 38.57 -10.44 11.43
CA ASP A 422 39.84 -10.54 10.70
C ASP A 422 39.66 -10.41 9.18
N HIS A 423 38.43 -10.59 8.67
CA HIS A 423 38.12 -10.58 7.24
C HIS A 423 37.13 -9.48 6.82
N TYR A 424 36.17 -9.17 7.68
CA TYR A 424 35.06 -8.23 7.50
C TYR A 424 34.81 -7.43 8.79
N PRO A 425 35.78 -6.62 9.25
CA PRO A 425 35.62 -5.84 10.48
C PRO A 425 34.48 -4.83 10.33
N VAL A 426 33.54 -4.83 11.27
CA VAL A 426 32.52 -3.78 11.35
C VAL A 426 33.23 -2.50 11.81
N HIS A 427 33.36 -1.51 10.92
CA HIS A 427 33.82 -0.19 11.31
C HIS A 427 32.66 0.53 12.01
N LEU A 428 32.47 0.23 13.30
CA LEU A 428 31.59 1.02 14.14
C LEU A 428 32.25 2.38 14.30
N GLY A 429 31.94 3.32 13.38
CA GLY A 429 32.34 4.71 13.52
C GLY A 429 32.01 5.20 14.93
N VAL A 430 32.84 6.12 15.45
CA VAL A 430 32.64 6.74 16.77
C VAL A 430 31.16 7.03 16.95
N VAL A 431 30.54 6.37 17.93
CA VAL A 431 29.17 6.67 18.35
C VAL A 431 29.21 8.10 18.87
N ASP A 432 28.82 9.05 18.02
CA ASP A 432 28.55 10.40 18.45
C ASP A 432 27.19 10.38 19.15
N ASP A 433 27.22 10.60 20.46
CA ASP A 433 26.06 10.71 21.35
C ASP A 433 25.06 11.80 20.89
N SER A 434 25.38 12.59 19.87
CA SER A 434 24.48 13.59 19.28
C SER A 434 23.50 13.06 18.23
N THR A 435 23.51 11.77 17.88
CA THR A 435 22.51 11.18 16.94
C THR A 435 21.37 10.51 17.72
N PRO A 436 20.15 11.10 17.79
CA PRO A 436 19.08 10.66 18.69
C PRO A 436 18.57 9.23 18.46
N TRP A 437 18.75 8.70 17.25
CA TRP A 437 18.24 7.38 16.84
C TRP A 437 19.25 6.24 17.07
N ARG A 438 20.48 6.56 17.53
CA ARG A 438 21.55 5.59 17.79
C ARG A 438 21.91 5.47 19.27
N GLU A 439 20.98 5.70 20.19
CA GLU A 439 21.11 5.19 21.58
C GLU A 439 20.94 3.65 21.61
N THR A 440 21.73 2.93 20.82
CA THR A 440 21.71 1.47 20.77
C THR A 440 22.62 0.94 21.88
N LYS A 441 22.01 0.38 22.92
CA LYS A 441 22.73 -0.32 23.99
C LYS A 441 23.38 -1.57 23.42
N TYR A 442 24.69 -1.53 23.17
CA TYR A 442 25.46 -2.72 22.89
C TYR A 442 25.38 -3.67 24.09
N ILE A 443 24.96 -4.92 23.87
CA ILE A 443 25.05 -5.97 24.87
C ILE A 443 25.94 -7.08 24.34
N SER A 444 27.06 -7.33 25.01
CA SER A 444 27.89 -8.49 24.70
C SER A 444 27.07 -9.77 24.93
N GLU A 445 27.35 -10.84 24.18
CA GLU A 445 26.66 -12.14 24.32
C GLU A 445 26.66 -12.66 25.77
N GLU A 446 27.75 -12.41 26.50
CA GLU A 446 27.89 -12.74 27.92
C GLU A 446 26.94 -11.94 28.83
N ASN A 447 26.67 -10.67 28.49
CA ASN A 447 25.75 -9.81 29.22
C ASN A 447 24.28 -10.08 28.84
N PHE A 448 24.02 -10.49 27.60
CA PHE A 448 22.69 -10.96 27.18
C PHE A 448 22.29 -12.21 27.98
N LYS A 449 23.20 -13.17 28.11
CA LYS A 449 22.99 -14.39 28.94
C LYS A 449 22.83 -14.08 30.44
N LYS A 450 23.32 -12.93 30.92
CA LYS A 450 23.16 -12.46 32.31
C LYS A 450 21.89 -11.64 32.54
N GLN A 451 21.14 -11.27 31.48
CA GLN A 451 19.82 -10.69 31.68
C GLN A 451 18.91 -11.77 32.26
N ASN A 452 18.71 -11.72 33.58
CA ASN A 452 17.66 -12.46 34.25
C ASN A 452 16.32 -11.93 33.75
N PHE A 453 15.80 -12.50 32.66
CA PHE A 453 14.39 -12.41 32.34
C PHE A 453 13.66 -12.96 33.56
N LYS A 454 13.07 -12.06 34.36
CA LYS A 454 12.25 -12.48 35.50
C LYS A 454 11.17 -13.39 34.93
N LYS A 455 11.18 -14.65 35.38
CA LYS A 455 10.14 -15.64 35.10
C LYS A 455 8.77 -15.13 35.51
#